data_AF-A0A936ZD19-F1
#
_entry.id   AF-A0A936ZD19-F1
#
_cell.length_a   1.000
_cell.length_b   1.000
_cell.length_c   1.000
_cell.angle_alpha   90.00
_cell.angle_beta   90.00
_cell.angle_gamma   90.00
#
_symmetry.space_group_name_H-M   'P 1'
#
loop_
_entity.id
_entity.type
_entity.pdbx_description
1 polymer ?
#
loop_
_entity_poly.entity_id
_entity_poly.type
_entity_poly.pdbx_seq_one_letter_code
_entity_poly.pdbx_strand_id
1 'polypeptide(L)'
;MALNSSVAPSGNFDLSNWKLTLPVDASGSMSGTAVEVKSLTGYQNSKYFYTGSDGAMVFYAPVEGATTSGSSYARSELREMKGTEKAAWSLSTGGFMSATLEVDAAPNREGAGGKIIVGQIHGQDDELVRLYWENGKLYFANDRAGSSNSEVKFYFVNAAGQQP
;
A
#
# COMPACT_ATOMS: atom_id res chain seq x y z
N MET A 1 -19.06 10.58 7.91
CA MET A 1 -20.06 10.52 6.82
C MET A 1 -19.97 9.12 6.22
N ALA A 2 -21.09 8.55 5.76
CA ALA A 2 -21.06 7.26 5.06
C ALA A 2 -20.43 7.43 3.67
N LEU A 3 -19.67 6.43 3.21
CA LEU A 3 -19.06 6.41 1.88
C LEU A 3 -20.14 6.11 0.82
N ASN A 4 -19.96 6.61 -0.40
CA ASN A 4 -20.89 6.39 -1.52
C ASN A 4 -20.37 5.26 -2.42
N SER A 5 -21.09 4.14 -2.49
CA SER A 5 -20.69 2.98 -3.29
C SER A 5 -20.92 3.12 -4.79
N SER A 6 -21.58 4.18 -5.25
CA SER A 6 -21.89 4.42 -6.67
C SER A 6 -20.89 5.31 -7.40
N VAL A 7 -19.83 5.76 -6.73
CA VAL A 7 -18.77 6.60 -7.32
C VAL A 7 -17.44 5.86 -7.34
N ALA A 8 -16.56 6.21 -8.26
CA ALA A 8 -15.16 5.77 -8.24
C ALA A 8 -14.48 6.21 -6.92
N PRO A 9 -13.34 5.61 -6.53
CA PRO A 9 -12.70 5.92 -5.24
C PRO A 9 -12.45 7.41 -5.00
N SER A 10 -12.07 8.17 -6.03
CA SER A 10 -11.86 9.63 -5.92
C SER A 10 -13.13 10.45 -5.66
N GLY A 11 -14.32 9.86 -5.74
CA GLY A 11 -15.56 10.49 -5.30
C GLY A 11 -15.77 10.44 -3.79
N ASN A 12 -15.08 9.53 -3.08
CA ASN A 12 -15.12 9.39 -1.63
C ASN A 12 -13.83 9.89 -0.94
N PHE A 13 -12.70 9.85 -1.65
CA PHE A 13 -11.37 10.17 -1.11
C PHE A 13 -10.68 11.23 -1.96
N ASP A 14 -9.95 12.16 -1.33
CA ASP A 14 -9.07 13.07 -2.06
C ASP A 14 -7.82 12.33 -2.54
N LEU A 15 -7.78 12.06 -3.85
CA LEU A 15 -6.69 11.36 -4.51
C LEU A 15 -5.85 12.28 -5.41
N SER A 16 -5.97 13.61 -5.24
CA SER A 16 -5.27 14.59 -6.09
C SER A 16 -3.75 14.54 -5.98
N ASN A 17 -3.24 14.13 -4.82
CA ASN A 17 -1.81 14.00 -4.52
C ASN A 17 -1.38 12.53 -4.50
N TRP A 18 -1.95 11.69 -5.34
CA TRP A 18 -1.60 10.27 -5.41
C TRP A 18 -1.56 9.78 -6.86
N LYS A 19 -0.62 8.90 -7.15
CA LYS A 19 -0.70 8.00 -8.31
C LYS A 19 -0.93 6.57 -7.82
N LEU A 20 -1.41 5.72 -8.71
CA LEU A 20 -1.65 4.30 -8.45
C LEU A 20 -0.73 3.44 -9.32
N THR A 21 -0.10 2.43 -8.74
CA THR A 21 0.53 1.34 -9.49
C THR A 21 -0.38 0.12 -9.46
N LEU A 22 -0.61 -0.52 -10.62
CA LEU A 22 -1.43 -1.74 -10.73
C LEU A 22 -0.56 -2.98 -10.95
N PRO A 23 -1.05 -4.19 -10.59
CA PRO A 23 -0.29 -5.44 -10.72
C PRO A 23 -0.31 -6.02 -12.15
N VAL A 24 -0.52 -5.16 -13.15
CA VAL A 24 -0.59 -5.50 -14.58
C VAL A 24 0.18 -4.47 -15.40
N ASP A 25 0.61 -4.84 -16.59
CA ASP A 25 1.19 -3.90 -17.55
C ASP A 25 0.14 -3.05 -18.26
N ALA A 26 0.58 -2.20 -19.19
CA ALA A 26 -0.29 -1.31 -19.95
C ALA A 26 -1.31 -2.03 -20.85
N SER A 27 -1.10 -3.31 -21.15
CA SER A 27 -2.04 -4.16 -21.90
C SER A 27 -2.99 -4.96 -21.00
N GLY A 28 -2.80 -4.90 -19.68
CA GLY A 28 -3.53 -5.72 -18.71
C GLY A 28 -2.91 -7.09 -18.46
N SER A 29 -1.71 -7.37 -18.98
CA SER A 29 -0.97 -8.61 -18.71
C SER A 29 -0.44 -8.62 -17.28
N MET A 30 -0.42 -9.79 -16.64
CA MET A 30 0.16 -10.01 -15.30
C MET A 30 1.69 -10.19 -15.33
N SER A 31 2.35 -9.75 -16.39
CA SER A 31 3.80 -9.85 -16.58
C SER A 31 4.36 -8.54 -17.15
N GLY A 32 5.68 -8.37 -17.08
CA GLY A 32 6.34 -7.15 -17.58
C GLY A 32 6.29 -5.99 -16.59
N THR A 33 6.31 -4.76 -17.12
CA THR A 33 6.39 -3.53 -16.32
C THR A 33 5.00 -3.09 -15.88
N ALA A 34 4.79 -3.02 -14.56
CA ALA A 34 3.55 -2.54 -13.95
C ALA A 34 3.16 -1.14 -14.45
N VAL A 35 1.87 -0.95 -14.75
CA VAL A 35 1.32 0.34 -15.20
C VAL A 35 1.11 1.29 -14.02
N GLU A 36 1.43 2.57 -14.25
CA GLU A 36 1.18 3.64 -13.29
C GLU A 36 0.10 4.59 -13.81
N VAL A 37 -0.97 4.75 -13.04
CA VAL A 37 -2.10 5.64 -13.32
C VAL A 37 -1.87 6.96 -12.59
N LYS A 38 -1.62 8.03 -13.36
CA LYS A 38 -1.23 9.34 -12.80
C LYS A 38 -2.40 10.22 -12.38
N SER A 39 -3.58 10.03 -12.98
CA SER A 39 -4.80 10.78 -12.63
C SER A 39 -5.85 9.81 -12.15
N LEU A 40 -6.30 9.99 -10.91
CA LEU A 40 -7.25 9.11 -10.25
C LEU A 40 -8.68 9.66 -10.22
N THR A 41 -8.90 10.86 -10.77
CA THR A 41 -10.23 11.48 -10.88
C THR A 41 -11.15 10.62 -11.74
N GLY A 42 -12.21 10.06 -11.15
CA GLY A 42 -13.12 9.13 -11.81
C GLY A 42 -12.50 7.78 -12.20
N TYR A 43 -11.24 7.52 -11.85
CA TYR A 43 -10.56 6.28 -12.24
C TYR A 43 -10.98 5.11 -11.35
N GLN A 44 -11.23 3.96 -11.98
CA GLN A 44 -11.36 2.67 -11.32
C GLN A 44 -10.93 1.55 -12.26
N ASN A 45 -10.43 0.46 -11.69
CA ASN A 45 -10.20 -0.81 -12.34
C ASN A 45 -11.04 -1.87 -11.62
N SER A 46 -11.95 -2.53 -12.33
CA SER A 46 -12.94 -3.46 -11.77
C SER A 46 -12.36 -4.66 -11.01
N LYS A 47 -11.05 -4.93 -11.12
CA LYS A 47 -10.38 -6.04 -10.45
C LYS A 47 -9.39 -5.59 -9.39
N TYR A 48 -8.58 -4.57 -9.67
CA TYR A 48 -7.41 -4.25 -8.85
C TYR A 48 -7.56 -2.99 -8.00
N PHE A 49 -8.47 -2.08 -8.37
CA PHE A 49 -8.67 -0.82 -7.64
C PHE A 49 -10.08 -0.25 -7.90
N TYR A 50 -10.99 -0.41 -6.95
CA TYR A 50 -12.40 -0.04 -7.17
C TYR A 50 -13.11 0.35 -5.88
N THR A 51 -14.33 0.87 -5.99
CA THR A 51 -15.19 1.13 -4.85
C THR A 51 -15.99 -0.11 -4.49
N GLY A 52 -15.87 -0.57 -3.24
CA GLY A 52 -16.62 -1.69 -2.70
C GLY A 52 -18.11 -1.37 -2.50
N SER A 53 -18.90 -2.40 -2.17
CA SER A 53 -20.36 -2.25 -1.98
C SER A 53 -20.74 -1.34 -0.81
N ASP A 54 -19.84 -1.17 0.15
CA ASP A 54 -19.94 -0.28 1.31
C ASP A 54 -19.32 1.12 1.05
N GLY A 55 -18.78 1.35 -0.15
CA GLY A 55 -18.10 2.59 -0.53
C GLY A 55 -16.61 2.64 -0.22
N ALA A 56 -16.03 1.60 0.41
CA ALA A 56 -14.60 1.55 0.70
C ALA A 56 -13.75 1.50 -0.59
N MET A 57 -12.54 2.05 -0.53
CA MET A 57 -11.57 1.96 -1.62
C MET A 57 -10.82 0.62 -1.54
N VAL A 58 -11.17 -0.30 -2.42
CA VAL A 58 -10.64 -1.66 -2.45
C VAL A 58 -9.38 -1.72 -3.30
N PHE A 59 -8.33 -2.33 -2.73
CA PHE A 59 -7.09 -2.67 -3.42
C PHE A 59 -6.96 -4.19 -3.50
N TYR A 60 -6.61 -4.70 -4.67
CA TYR A 60 -6.33 -6.12 -4.84
C TYR A 60 -5.06 -6.32 -5.67
N ALA A 61 -4.15 -7.15 -5.15
CA ALA A 61 -2.93 -7.55 -5.81
C ALA A 61 -2.76 -9.08 -5.73
N PRO A 62 -2.72 -9.80 -6.86
CA PRO A 62 -2.37 -11.21 -6.88
C PRO A 62 -0.89 -11.43 -6.53
N VAL A 63 -0.54 -12.66 -6.12
CA VAL A 63 0.86 -13.05 -5.83
C VAL A 63 1.73 -12.89 -7.07
N GLU A 64 1.23 -13.35 -8.21
CA GLU A 64 1.86 -13.17 -9.51
C GLU A 64 1.30 -11.92 -10.18
N GLY A 65 2.16 -11.07 -10.73
CA GLY A 65 1.74 -9.86 -11.41
C GLY A 65 2.92 -9.09 -12.01
N ALA A 66 2.62 -8.11 -12.84
CA ALA A 66 3.63 -7.19 -13.35
C ALA A 66 4.24 -6.41 -12.18
N THR A 67 5.53 -6.09 -12.27
CA THR A 67 6.25 -5.38 -11.21
C THR A 67 6.93 -4.12 -11.75
N THR A 68 7.31 -3.24 -10.83
CA THR A 68 8.22 -2.13 -11.14
C THR A 68 9.66 -2.57 -10.98
N SER A 69 10.59 -1.89 -11.67
CA SER A 69 12.03 -2.09 -11.45
C SER A 69 12.37 -2.00 -9.96
N GLY A 70 13.23 -2.91 -9.49
CA GLY A 70 13.63 -3.00 -8.08
C GLY A 70 12.66 -3.74 -7.16
N SER A 71 11.50 -4.22 -7.67
CA SER A 71 10.56 -5.00 -6.87
C SER A 71 10.31 -6.38 -7.46
N SER A 72 10.26 -7.37 -6.57
CA SER A 72 9.88 -8.76 -6.91
C SER A 72 8.40 -9.05 -6.67
N TYR A 73 7.63 -8.09 -6.13
CA TYR A 73 6.25 -8.31 -5.71
C TYR A 73 5.31 -7.33 -6.42
N ALA A 74 4.21 -7.88 -6.94
CA ALA A 74 3.13 -7.11 -7.54
C ALA A 74 2.38 -6.29 -6.48
N ARG A 75 1.76 -5.18 -6.90
CA ARG A 75 1.06 -4.27 -6.00
C ARG A 75 -0.13 -3.59 -6.67
N SER A 76 -1.15 -3.30 -5.87
CA SER A 76 -2.13 -2.26 -6.13
C SER A 76 -1.95 -1.25 -5.00
N GLU A 77 -1.20 -0.19 -5.26
CA GLU A 77 -0.66 0.68 -4.19
C GLU A 77 -0.59 2.13 -4.64
N LEU A 78 -0.96 3.03 -3.72
CA LEU A 78 -0.84 4.47 -3.93
C LEU A 78 0.58 4.96 -3.62
N ARG A 79 1.09 5.87 -4.43
CA ARG A 79 2.33 6.63 -4.19
C ARG A 79 1.97 8.11 -4.10
N GLU A 80 2.29 8.74 -2.96
CA GLU A 80 2.07 10.17 -2.71
C GLU A 80 2.68 11.02 -3.83
N MET A 81 2.10 12.14 -4.22
CA MET A 81 2.61 12.99 -5.30
C MET A 81 2.56 14.45 -4.88
N LYS A 82 3.43 15.24 -5.48
CA LYS A 82 3.41 16.70 -5.41
C LYS A 82 3.29 17.21 -6.84
N GLY A 83 2.05 17.38 -7.30
CA GLY A 83 1.78 17.62 -8.73
C GLY A 83 2.20 16.42 -9.57
N THR A 84 3.05 16.63 -10.57
CA THR A 84 3.54 15.57 -11.47
C THR A 84 4.76 14.83 -10.92
N GLU A 85 5.33 15.30 -9.81
CA GLU A 85 6.53 14.75 -9.22
C GLU A 85 6.22 13.89 -8.00
N LYS A 86 7.14 12.98 -7.71
CA LYS A 86 7.18 12.21 -6.48
C LYS A 86 7.29 13.19 -5.29
N ALA A 87 6.29 13.21 -4.40
CA ALA A 87 6.41 13.90 -3.12
C ALA A 87 7.66 13.43 -2.37
N ALA A 88 8.41 14.38 -1.82
CA ALA A 88 9.59 14.17 -1.02
C ALA A 88 9.63 15.22 0.09
N TRP A 89 9.93 14.79 1.30
CA TRP A 89 9.97 15.62 2.50
C TRP A 89 11.07 15.10 3.44
N SER A 90 11.64 15.98 4.26
CA SER A 90 12.63 15.61 5.27
C SER A 90 11.97 15.19 6.57
N LEU A 91 12.65 14.36 7.37
CA LEU A 91 12.18 13.97 8.70
C LEU A 91 11.95 15.17 9.63
N SER A 92 12.70 16.26 9.45
CA SER A 92 12.53 17.50 10.21
C SER A 92 11.22 18.23 9.90
N THR A 93 10.70 18.13 8.67
CA THR A 93 9.37 18.63 8.32
C THR A 93 8.29 17.74 8.93
N GLY A 94 8.55 16.43 8.98
CA GLY A 94 7.58 15.43 9.41
C GLY A 94 6.47 15.19 8.39
N GLY A 95 5.61 14.23 8.71
CA GLY A 95 4.47 13.86 7.89
C GLY A 95 3.51 12.99 8.69
N PHE A 96 2.22 13.02 8.34
CA PHE A 96 1.20 12.20 8.97
C PHE A 96 0.34 11.52 7.91
N MET A 97 0.18 10.21 8.05
CA MET A 97 -0.75 9.41 7.26
C MET A 97 -1.63 8.62 8.23
N SER A 98 -2.94 8.71 8.04
CA SER A 98 -3.92 7.93 8.79
C SER A 98 -4.82 7.17 7.83
N ALA A 99 -5.08 5.90 8.15
CA ALA A 99 -5.98 5.05 7.41
C ALA A 99 -6.84 4.24 8.38
N THR A 100 -8.08 3.97 7.97
CA THR A 100 -8.95 2.96 8.56
C THR A 100 -9.19 1.93 7.47
N LEU A 101 -8.83 0.67 7.72
CA LEU A 101 -8.89 -0.39 6.73
C LEU A 101 -9.17 -1.74 7.38
N GLU A 102 -9.64 -2.68 6.57
CA GLU A 102 -9.75 -4.11 6.87
C GLU A 102 -8.90 -4.88 5.85
N VAL A 103 -8.38 -6.04 6.26
CA VAL A 103 -7.71 -6.98 5.34
C VAL A 103 -8.69 -8.09 4.99
N ASP A 104 -9.35 -7.95 3.83
CA ASP A 104 -10.36 -8.92 3.36
C ASP A 104 -9.77 -10.31 3.06
N ALA A 105 -8.57 -10.34 2.49
CA ALA A 105 -7.86 -11.56 2.14
C ALA A 105 -6.36 -11.35 2.10
N ALA A 106 -5.61 -12.41 2.40
CA ALA A 106 -4.16 -12.44 2.27
C ALA A 106 -3.67 -13.67 1.50
N PRO A 107 -2.54 -13.58 0.79
CA PRO A 107 -1.98 -14.73 0.09
C PRO A 107 -1.74 -15.90 1.03
N ASN A 108 -2.17 -17.10 0.68
CA ASN A 108 -1.89 -18.29 1.46
C ASN A 108 -1.50 -19.43 0.50
N ARG A 109 -0.28 -19.94 0.63
CA ARG A 109 0.21 -21.09 -0.08
C ARG A 109 0.53 -22.18 0.93
N GLU A 110 -0.42 -23.11 1.11
CA GLU A 110 -0.24 -24.30 1.97
C GLU A 110 0.17 -23.96 3.41
N GLY A 111 -0.40 -22.89 3.98
CA GLY A 111 -0.07 -22.42 5.34
C GLY A 111 1.15 -21.50 5.40
N ALA A 112 1.87 -21.32 4.29
CA ALA A 112 2.90 -20.31 4.14
C ALA A 112 2.34 -19.06 3.45
N GLY A 113 2.41 -17.91 4.13
CA GLY A 113 1.91 -16.64 3.63
C GLY A 113 1.25 -15.80 4.72
N GLY A 114 0.21 -15.07 4.31
CA GLY A 114 -0.62 -14.23 5.15
C GLY A 114 -0.02 -12.86 5.41
N LYS A 115 0.93 -12.43 4.58
CA LYS A 115 1.69 -11.19 4.77
C LYS A 115 1.43 -10.18 3.67
N ILE A 116 1.03 -8.98 4.07
CA ILE A 116 0.78 -7.84 3.19
C ILE A 116 1.39 -6.60 3.82
N ILE A 117 1.96 -5.71 3.01
CA ILE A 117 2.31 -4.36 3.43
C ILE A 117 1.10 -3.45 3.18
N VAL A 118 0.64 -2.76 4.23
CA VAL A 118 -0.58 -1.93 4.20
C VAL A 118 -0.29 -0.42 4.32
N GLY A 119 0.98 -0.05 4.46
CA GLY A 119 1.41 1.35 4.51
C GLY A 119 2.92 1.47 4.58
N GLN A 120 3.48 2.53 4.01
CA GLN A 120 4.92 2.70 3.91
C GLN A 120 5.37 4.16 4.05
N ILE A 121 6.60 4.34 4.51
CA ILE A 121 7.40 5.55 4.31
C ILE A 121 8.69 5.11 3.61
N HIS A 122 8.80 5.47 2.33
CA HIS A 122 9.93 5.09 1.48
C HIS A 122 10.91 6.27 1.38
N GLY A 123 12.16 6.05 1.78
CA GLY A 123 13.27 6.98 1.62
C GLY A 123 13.83 6.97 0.19
N GLN A 124 15.04 7.49 -0.01
CA GLN A 124 15.67 7.46 -1.32
C GLN A 124 16.11 6.03 -1.70
N ASP A 125 16.80 5.36 -0.77
CA ASP A 125 17.42 4.05 -0.99
C ASP A 125 16.94 2.96 0.00
N ASP A 126 16.11 3.32 0.99
CA ASP A 126 15.67 2.44 2.08
C ASP A 126 14.21 2.70 2.41
N GLU A 127 13.52 1.71 3.00
CA GLU A 127 12.22 1.92 3.61
C GLU A 127 12.33 2.18 5.12
N LEU A 128 11.97 3.39 5.51
CA LEU A 128 11.95 3.83 6.91
C LEU A 128 10.82 3.14 7.69
N VAL A 129 9.70 2.88 7.03
CA VAL A 129 8.56 2.16 7.59
C VAL A 129 7.96 1.28 6.50
N ARG A 130 7.83 -0.01 6.76
CA ARG A 130 6.91 -0.91 6.07
C ARG A 130 5.96 -1.49 7.11
N LEU A 131 4.70 -1.05 7.11
CA LEU A 131 3.66 -1.52 8.02
C LEU A 131 3.08 -2.83 7.47
N TYR A 132 3.33 -3.92 8.19
CA TYR A 132 2.90 -5.27 7.83
C TYR A 132 1.67 -5.69 8.59
N TRP A 133 0.72 -6.25 7.86
CA TRP A 133 -0.23 -7.21 8.40
C TRP A 133 0.28 -8.63 8.09
N GLU A 134 0.45 -9.47 9.11
CA GLU A 134 0.90 -10.86 8.96
C GLU A 134 0.06 -11.79 9.85
N ASN A 135 -0.84 -12.57 9.23
CA ASN A 135 -1.68 -13.56 9.92
C ASN A 135 -2.43 -12.97 11.14
N GLY A 136 -3.08 -11.83 10.94
CA GLY A 136 -3.84 -11.12 11.99
C GLY A 136 -3.00 -10.22 12.89
N LYS A 137 -1.67 -10.21 12.75
CA LYS A 137 -0.78 -9.37 13.57
C LYS A 137 -0.32 -8.15 12.80
N LEU A 138 -0.16 -7.03 13.51
CA LEU A 138 0.40 -5.80 12.98
C LEU A 138 1.79 -5.53 13.54
N TYR A 139 2.74 -5.18 12.68
CA TYR A 139 4.08 -4.71 13.05
C TYR A 139 4.63 -3.83 11.94
N PHE A 140 5.69 -3.07 12.18
CA PHE A 140 6.43 -2.43 11.08
C PHE A 140 7.90 -2.84 11.06
N ALA A 141 8.52 -2.77 9.89
CA ALA A 141 9.96 -2.92 9.73
C ALA A 141 10.60 -1.60 9.30
N ASN A 142 11.85 -1.39 9.72
CA ASN A 142 12.74 -0.32 9.27
C ASN A 142 14.06 -0.96 8.83
N ASP A 143 14.54 -0.66 7.63
CA ASP A 143 15.75 -1.28 7.04
C ASP A 143 17.06 -0.98 7.75
N ARG A 144 17.13 0.16 8.43
CA ARG A 144 18.36 0.73 8.96
C ARG A 144 18.11 1.23 10.38
N ALA A 145 17.81 0.28 11.26
CA ALA A 145 17.52 0.56 12.66
C ALA A 145 18.53 -0.11 13.60
N GLY A 146 18.55 0.39 14.85
CA GLY A 146 19.40 -0.12 15.91
C GLY A 146 20.90 0.17 15.71
N SER A 147 21.72 -0.35 16.63
CA SER A 147 23.17 -0.15 16.61
C SER A 147 23.87 -0.88 15.45
N SER A 148 23.24 -1.92 14.89
CA SER A 148 23.75 -2.70 13.75
C SER A 148 23.39 -2.09 12.40
N ASN A 149 22.55 -1.04 12.35
CA ASN A 149 22.10 -0.42 11.11
C ASN A 149 21.53 -1.44 10.10
N SER A 150 20.64 -2.30 10.58
CA SER A 150 20.07 -3.43 9.83
C SER A 150 18.54 -3.45 9.96
N GLU A 151 17.87 -4.33 9.22
CA GLU A 151 16.42 -4.45 9.31
C GLU A 151 16.02 -4.85 10.74
N VAL A 152 15.10 -4.07 11.34
CA VAL A 152 14.51 -4.37 12.65
C VAL A 152 13.00 -4.32 12.54
N LYS A 153 12.32 -5.29 13.17
CA LYS A 153 10.86 -5.34 13.32
C LYS A 153 10.44 -4.75 14.65
N PHE A 154 9.38 -3.94 14.62
CA PHE A 154 8.78 -3.29 15.77
C PHE A 154 7.31 -3.71 15.87
N TYR A 155 6.96 -4.39 16.96
CA TYR A 155 5.61 -4.90 17.19
C TYR A 155 4.77 -3.88 17.95
N PHE A 156 3.52 -3.71 17.53
CA PHE A 156 2.56 -2.91 18.30
C PHE A 156 2.06 -3.75 19.46
N VAL A 157 2.28 -3.26 20.68
CA VAL A 157 1.77 -3.88 21.90
C VAL A 157 1.11 -2.83 22.77
N ASN A 158 -0.01 -3.19 23.40
CA ASN A 158 -0.61 -2.35 24.43
C ASN A 158 0.24 -2.37 25.72
N ALA A 159 -0.17 -1.61 26.74
CA ALA A 159 0.54 -1.55 28.02
C ALA A 159 0.64 -2.92 28.74
N ALA A 160 -0.22 -3.89 28.39
CA ALA A 160 -0.18 -5.26 28.89
C ALA A 160 0.66 -6.20 28.02
N GLY A 161 1.32 -5.70 26.97
CA GLY A 161 2.16 -6.49 26.06
C GLY A 161 1.36 -7.26 24.99
N GLN A 162 0.06 -7.01 24.85
CA GLN A 162 -0.79 -7.72 23.89
C GLN A 162 -0.75 -7.03 22.54
N GLN A 163 -0.62 -7.82 21.47
CA GLN A 163 -0.73 -7.33 20.09
C GLN A 163 -2.20 -7.04 19.77
N PRO A 164 -2.47 -6.06 18.89
CA PRO A 164 -3.81 -5.82 18.36
C PRO A 164 -4.34 -7.05 17.61
#